data_AF-A0A7U9GF04-F1
#
_entry.id   AF-A0A7U9GF04-F1
#
_cell.length_a   1.000
_cell.length_b   1.000
_cell.length_c   1.000
_cell.angle_alpha   90.00
_cell.angle_beta   90.00
_cell.angle_gamma   90.00
#
_symmetry.space_group_name_H-M   'P 1'
#
loop_
_entity.id
_entity.type
_entity.pdbx_description
1 polymer ?
#
loop_
_entity_poly.entity_id
_entity_poly.type
_entity_poly.pdbx_seq_one_letter_code
_entity_poly.pdbx_strand_id
1 'polypeptide(L)' 'MLAHYLPDLKARCYFVGPQGFMTAINSALSELGIDEDRRHFEHFGPSRPLDAA' A
#
# COMPACT_ATOMS: atom_id res chain seq x y z
N MET A 1 -0.49 14.62 4.18
CA MET A 1 -0.43 13.35 4.95
C MET A 1 -1.47 12.39 4.37
N LEU A 2 -1.27 11.06 4.48
CA LEU A 2 -2.10 10.03 3.83
C LEU A 2 -3.62 10.20 4.03
N ALA A 3 -4.05 10.71 5.19
CA ALA A 3 -5.46 11.01 5.48
C ALA A 3 -6.16 11.89 4.43
N HIS A 4 -5.43 12.78 3.75
CA HIS A 4 -6.00 13.62 2.69
C HIS A 4 -6.41 12.82 1.44
N TYR A 5 -5.82 11.65 1.24
CA TYR A 5 -6.06 10.79 0.09
C TYR A 5 -7.02 9.63 0.39
N LEU A 6 -7.43 9.46 1.66
CA LEU A 6 -8.36 8.41 2.05
C LEU A 6 -9.80 8.94 1.90
N PRO A 7 -10.66 8.29 1.08
CA PRO A 7 -12.06 8.67 0.99
C PRO A 7 -12.83 8.36 2.29
N ASP A 8 -12.47 7.26 2.97
CA ASP A 8 -12.97 6.86 4.29
C ASP A 8 -12.06 5.76 4.88
N LEU A 9 -12.40 5.28 6.09
CA LEU A 9 -11.67 4.20 6.77
C LEU A 9 -11.89 2.79 6.19
N LYS A 10 -12.85 2.64 5.27
CA LYS A 10 -13.12 1.41 4.53
C LYS A 10 -12.34 1.35 3.21
N ALA A 11 -11.53 2.35 2.88
CA ALA A 11 -10.67 2.32 1.70
C ALA A 11 -9.75 1.08 1.70
N ARG A 12 -9.60 0.46 0.53
CA ARG A 12 -8.58 -0.59 0.30
C ARG A 12 -7.33 0.08 -0.23
N CYS A 13 -6.23 -0.09 0.47
CA CYS A 13 -4.95 0.54 0.17
C CYS A 13 -4.03 -0.49 -0.48
N TYR A 14 -3.53 -0.20 -1.68
CA TYR A 14 -2.55 -1.01 -2.40
C TYR A 14 -1.27 -0.19 -2.56
N PHE A 15 -0.14 -0.71 -2.12
CA PHE A 15 1.13 -0.02 -2.19
C PHE A 15 2.29 -1.00 -2.43
N VAL A 16 3.31 -0.54 -3.14
CA VAL A 16 4.49 -1.34 -3.48
C VAL A 16 5.70 -0.42 -3.52
N GLY A 17 6.87 -0.89 -3.09
CA GLY A 17 8.10 -0.09 -3.13
C GLY A 17 9.24 -0.69 -2.32
N PRO A 18 10.29 0.11 -1.99
CA PRO A 18 11.36 -0.33 -1.11
C PRO A 18 10.84 -0.70 0.28
N GLN A 19 11.52 -1.63 0.97
CA GLN A 19 11.09 -2.13 2.28
C GLN A 19 10.76 -1.01 3.28
N GLY A 20 11.64 -0.01 3.41
CA GLY A 20 11.42 1.11 4.34
C GLY A 20 10.18 1.95 4.01
N PHE A 21 9.88 2.14 2.73
CA PHE A 21 8.67 2.82 2.29
C PHE A 21 7.42 2.00 2.64
N MET A 22 7.43 0.70 2.30
CA MET A 22 6.28 -0.17 2.56
C MET A 22 5.98 -0.27 4.06
N THR A 23 7.01 -0.39 4.91
CA THR A 23 6.83 -0.37 6.36
C THR A 23 6.24 0.96 6.84
N ALA A 24 6.75 2.09 6.36
CA ALA A 24 6.23 3.41 6.76
C ALA A 24 4.77 3.63 6.34
N ILE A 25 4.38 3.23 5.12
CA ILE A 25 2.99 3.34 4.65
C ILE A 25 2.08 2.42 5.45
N ASN A 26 2.47 1.16 5.69
CA ASN A 26 1.64 0.23 6.45
C ASN A 26 1.39 0.71 7.89
N SER A 27 2.44 1.21 8.57
CA SER A 27 2.31 1.80 9.91
C SER A 27 1.39 3.02 9.92
N ALA A 28 1.60 3.96 8.99
CA ALA A 28 0.78 5.16 8.92
C ALA A 28 -0.70 4.86 8.62
N LEU A 29 -1.01 3.87 7.77
CA LEU A 29 -2.39 3.44 7.51
C LEU A 29 -3.00 2.74 8.74
N SER A 30 -2.21 1.98 9.49
CA SER A 30 -2.65 1.38 10.75
C SER A 30 -2.96 2.43 11.82
N GLU A 31 -2.14 3.47 11.95
CA GLU A 31 -2.37 4.59 12.87
C GLU A 31 -3.62 5.40 12.51
N LEU A 32 -3.97 5.44 11.22
CA LEU A 32 -5.21 6.06 10.73
C LEU A 32 -6.44 5.17 10.92
N GLY A 33 -6.30 3.93 11.38
CA GLY A 33 -7.42 3.02 11.65
C GLY A 33 -7.93 2.25 10.43
N ILE A 34 -7.12 2.13 9.37
CA ILE A 34 -7.43 1.20 8.26
C ILE A 34 -7.12 -0.21 8.73
N ASP A 35 -8.08 -1.13 8.62
CA ASP A 35 -7.92 -2.53 9.03
C ASP A 35 -6.85 -3.28 8.21
N GLU A 36 -6.24 -4.31 8.81
CA GLU A 36 -5.17 -5.08 8.16
C GLU A 36 -5.61 -5.77 6.87
N ASP A 37 -6.84 -6.27 6.83
CA ASP A 37 -7.44 -6.89 5.64
C ASP A 37 -7.65 -5.92 4.47
N ARG A 38 -7.43 -4.62 4.68
CA ARG A 38 -7.52 -3.54 3.69
C ARG A 38 -6.18 -2.92 3.33
N ARG A 39 -5.07 -3.36 3.93
CA ARG A 39 -3.71 -2.87 3.64
C ARG A 39 -2.95 -3.94 2.86
N HIS A 40 -2.90 -3.78 1.54
CA HIS A 40 -2.29 -4.74 0.63
C HIS A 40 -0.97 -4.24 0.08
N PHE A 41 0.04 -5.11 0.08
CA PHE A 41 1.34 -4.82 -0.51
C PHE A 41 1.92 -6.06 -1.17
N GLU A 42 2.78 -5.83 -2.15
CA GLU A 42 3.57 -6.88 -2.80
C GLU A 42 5.06 -6.58 -2.66
N HIS A 43 5.87 -7.64 -2.68
CA HIS A 43 7.31 -7.48 -2.85
C HIS A 43 7.59 -7.11 -4.31
N PHE A 44 8.47 -6.15 -4.52
CA PHE A 44 8.94 -5.77 -5.85
C PHE A 44 9.70 -6.97 -6.47
N GLY A 45 8.98 -7.82 -7.21
CA GLY A 45 9.53 -8.96 -7.94
C GLY A 45 10.26 -8.52 -9.21
N PRO A 46 10.92 -9.45 -9.94
CA PRO A 46 11.57 -9.11 -11.20
C PRO A 46 10.53 -8.52 -12.16
N SER A 47 10.79 -7.30 -12.63
CA SER A 47 9.93 -6.57 -13.57
C SER A 47 9.60 -7.45 -14.76
N ARG A 48 8.36 -7.93 -14.84
CA ARG A 48 7.87 -8.50 -16.09
C ARG A 48 7.52 -7.36 -17.03
N PRO A 49 7.78 -7.51 -18.35
CA PRO A 49 7.24 -6.59 -19.33
C PRO A 49 5.72 -6.53 -19.17
N LEU A 50 5.16 -5.32 -19.23
CA LEU A 50 3.72 -5.08 -19.14
C LEU A 50 2.97 -5.81 -20.27
N ASP A 51 3.64 -6.02 -21.40
CA ASP A 51 3.16 -6.79 -22.54
C ASP A 51 4.14 -7.93 -22.86
N ALA A 52 3.67 -9.17 -22.83
CA ALA A 52 4.34 -10.29 -23.50
C ALA A 52 3.89 -10.27 -24.97
N ALA A 53 4.85 -10.14 -25.89
CA ALA A 53 4.63 -10.20 -27.33
C ALA A 53 4.04 -11.53 -27.79
#